data_AF-A0A6N6Q0W3-F1
#
_entry.id   AF-A0A6N6Q0W3-F1
#
_cell.length_a   1.000
_cell.length_b   1.000
_cell.length_c   1.000
_cell.angle_alpha   90.00
_cell.angle_beta   90.00
_cell.angle_gamma   90.00
#
_symmetry.space_group_name_H-M   'P 1'
#
loop_
_entity.id
_entity.type
_entity.pdbx_description
1 polymer ?
#
loop_
_entity_poly.entity_id
_entity_poly.type
_entity_poly.pdbx_seq_one_letter_code
_entity_poly.pdbx_strand_id
1 'polypeptide(L)'
;MNTPALCRLAACFIAVLWGLRLPAQDLPAVTIAWTGAADGNWSNPANWNPGRVPNAADHAAVEGPDGTTVAISAPVSVGSVRVGTASAGTVVLSIAPGARLGLGTGARIGSGGRLDLAGSLSGADTAVDGRMVWSAGRIFGGVVVTPPGTSTSSARTGMPCRRTTVPIPPGSKTTAWSGGRRGKS
;
A
#
# COMPACT_ATOMS: atom_id res chain seq x y z
N MET A 1 53.58 24.61 -5.52
CA MET A 1 52.18 24.87 -5.94
C MET A 1 51.98 24.30 -7.33
N ASN A 2 51.56 23.04 -7.44
CA ASN A 2 51.19 22.40 -8.71
C ASN A 2 49.95 21.55 -8.44
N THR A 3 48.82 21.90 -9.04
CA THR A 3 47.64 21.03 -9.16
C THR A 3 47.72 20.29 -10.49
N PRO A 4 47.75 18.95 -10.52
CA PRO A 4 47.51 18.21 -11.75
C PRO A 4 46.05 17.77 -11.86
N ALA A 5 45.50 18.03 -13.05
CA ALA A 5 44.26 17.49 -13.55
C ALA A 5 44.32 15.96 -13.69
N LEU A 6 43.33 15.27 -13.12
CA LEU A 6 43.00 13.85 -13.33
C LEU A 6 41.49 13.77 -13.12
N CYS A 7 40.69 13.03 -13.86
CA CYS A 7 40.82 12.39 -15.16
C CYS A 7 39.34 12.14 -15.53
N ARG A 8 38.97 12.43 -16.76
CA ARG A 8 37.60 12.26 -17.28
C ARG A 8 37.22 10.77 -17.24
N LEU A 9 36.47 10.31 -16.23
CA LEU A 9 35.83 8.98 -16.23
C LEU A 9 34.70 8.85 -15.18
N ALA A 10 33.93 9.92 -14.95
CA ALA A 10 32.81 9.92 -13.97
C ALA A 10 31.41 9.90 -14.61
N ALA A 11 31.29 9.51 -15.89
CA ALA A 11 30.04 9.66 -16.65
C ALA A 11 29.39 8.33 -17.10
N CYS A 12 29.92 7.16 -16.76
CA CYS A 12 29.35 5.87 -17.21
C CYS A 12 28.88 4.92 -16.10
N PHE A 13 28.96 5.28 -14.82
CA PHE A 13 28.47 4.43 -13.72
C PHE A 13 27.20 4.94 -13.03
N ILE A 14 26.59 6.03 -13.52
CA ILE A 14 25.33 6.55 -12.95
C ILE A 14 24.10 6.00 -13.68
N ALA A 15 24.22 5.49 -14.91
CA ALA A 15 23.06 5.11 -15.72
C ALA A 15 22.45 3.72 -15.41
N VAL A 16 23.12 2.84 -14.64
CA VAL A 16 22.67 1.45 -14.43
C VAL A 16 21.83 1.27 -13.13
N LEU A 17 21.83 2.24 -12.22
CA LEU A 17 21.03 2.19 -10.98
C LEU A 17 19.77 3.08 -11.00
N TRP A 18 19.31 3.50 -12.18
CA TRP A 18 17.99 4.11 -12.40
C TRP A 18 16.96 3.11 -12.95
N GLY A 19 17.35 1.84 -13.10
CA GLY A 19 16.52 0.80 -13.72
C GLY A 19 16.11 -0.35 -12.81
N LEU A 20 16.54 -0.39 -11.54
CA LEU A 20 16.15 -1.48 -10.65
C LEU A 20 14.72 -1.27 -10.15
N ARG A 21 13.76 -1.63 -11.02
CA ARG A 21 12.38 -1.84 -10.63
C ARG A 21 12.38 -2.90 -9.54
N LEU A 22 11.85 -2.57 -8.36
CA LEU A 22 11.40 -3.59 -7.42
C LEU A 22 10.49 -4.55 -8.19
N PRO A 23 10.57 -5.87 -7.96
CA PRO A 23 9.64 -6.79 -8.58
C PRO A 23 8.22 -6.30 -8.27
N ALA A 24 7.41 -6.14 -9.32
CA ALA A 24 5.98 -5.93 -9.13
C ALA A 24 5.50 -7.08 -8.23
N GLN A 25 4.75 -6.75 -7.18
CA GLN A 25 4.19 -7.78 -6.32
C GLN A 25 3.19 -8.59 -7.15
N ASP A 26 3.61 -9.77 -7.61
CA ASP A 26 2.76 -10.71 -8.34
C ASP A 26 1.77 -11.32 -7.35
N LEU A 27 0.56 -10.75 -7.34
CA LEU A 27 -0.56 -11.32 -6.62
C LEU A 27 -1.16 -12.49 -7.44
N PRO A 28 -1.70 -13.54 -6.80
CA PRO A 28 -2.34 -14.64 -7.51
C PRO A 28 -3.62 -14.21 -8.24
N ALA A 29 -4.07 -15.01 -9.21
CA ALA A 29 -5.25 -14.71 -10.02
C ALA A 29 -6.49 -14.41 -9.17
N VAL A 30 -7.31 -13.46 -9.62
CA VAL A 30 -8.54 -13.05 -8.94
C VAL A 30 -9.50 -14.24 -8.90
N THR A 31 -9.99 -14.58 -7.71
CA THR A 31 -11.01 -15.65 -7.53
C THR A 31 -12.39 -15.08 -7.23
N ILE A 32 -12.44 -13.81 -6.81
CA ILE A 32 -13.68 -13.16 -6.38
C ILE A 32 -13.62 -11.66 -6.69
N ALA A 33 -14.68 -11.14 -7.31
CA ALA A 33 -14.70 -9.75 -7.79
C ALA A 33 -15.82 -8.95 -7.13
N TRP A 34 -15.51 -7.73 -6.74
CA TRP A 34 -16.48 -6.77 -6.25
C TRP A 34 -17.39 -6.31 -7.38
N THR A 35 -18.69 -6.47 -7.22
CA THR A 35 -19.73 -5.97 -8.11
C THR A 35 -20.32 -4.66 -7.61
N GLY A 36 -20.36 -4.45 -6.28
CA GLY A 36 -21.03 -3.30 -5.67
C GLY A 36 -22.52 -3.21 -5.99
N ALA A 37 -23.16 -4.34 -6.32
CA ALA A 37 -24.53 -4.36 -6.81
C ALA A 37 -25.59 -4.04 -5.73
N ALA A 38 -25.25 -4.16 -4.45
CA ALA A 38 -26.15 -3.86 -3.35
C ALA A 38 -25.76 -2.58 -2.59
N ASP A 39 -24.54 -2.51 -2.06
CA ASP A 39 -24.06 -1.41 -1.22
C ASP A 39 -22.51 -1.37 -1.15
N GLY A 40 -21.95 -0.54 -0.25
CA GLY A 40 -20.51 -0.41 -0.01
C GLY A 40 -19.94 -1.35 1.07
N ASN A 41 -20.70 -2.29 1.61
CA ASN A 41 -20.27 -3.14 2.73
C ASN A 41 -19.50 -4.38 2.24
N TRP A 42 -18.25 -4.53 2.65
CA TRP A 42 -17.41 -5.68 2.31
C TRP A 42 -18.07 -7.02 2.67
N SER A 43 -18.80 -7.06 3.79
CA SER A 43 -19.38 -8.29 4.34
C SER A 43 -20.72 -8.67 3.71
N ASN A 44 -21.24 -7.92 2.73
CA ASN A 44 -22.49 -8.26 2.04
C ASN A 44 -22.19 -9.18 0.83
N PRO A 45 -22.64 -10.45 0.83
CA PRO A 45 -22.44 -11.38 -0.28
C PRO A 45 -22.93 -10.88 -1.64
N ALA A 46 -23.97 -10.04 -1.66
CA ALA A 46 -24.55 -9.50 -2.89
C ALA A 46 -23.62 -8.52 -3.64
N ASN A 47 -22.58 -8.01 -2.97
CA ASN A 47 -21.57 -7.15 -3.58
C ASN A 47 -20.41 -7.92 -4.23
N TRP A 48 -20.47 -9.25 -4.25
CA TRP A 48 -19.39 -10.08 -4.78
C TRP A 48 -19.92 -11.02 -5.85
N ASN A 49 -19.09 -11.32 -6.84
CA ASN A 49 -19.28 -12.42 -7.78
C ASN A 49 -18.22 -13.49 -7.44
N PRO A 50 -18.59 -14.71 -7.01
CA PRO A 50 -19.84 -15.43 -7.31
C PRO A 50 -20.94 -15.42 -6.20
N GLY A 51 -21.18 -14.30 -5.53
CA GLY A 51 -22.27 -14.18 -4.55
C GLY A 51 -21.91 -14.64 -3.13
N ARG A 52 -20.65 -14.51 -2.73
CA ARG A 52 -20.17 -14.81 -1.37
C ARG A 52 -19.10 -13.82 -0.93
N VAL A 53 -18.88 -13.71 0.39
CA VAL A 53 -17.79 -12.88 0.93
C VAL A 53 -16.44 -13.58 0.74
N PRO A 54 -15.36 -12.86 0.39
CA PRO A 54 -14.00 -13.41 0.31
C PRO A 54 -13.54 -14.01 1.64
N ASN A 55 -12.87 -15.15 1.59
CA ASN A 55 -12.20 -15.78 2.72
C ASN A 55 -10.67 -15.85 2.52
N ALA A 56 -9.95 -16.49 3.45
CA ALA A 56 -8.49 -16.53 3.45
C ALA A 56 -7.84 -17.19 2.21
N ALA A 57 -8.57 -18.01 1.47
CA ALA A 57 -8.11 -18.63 0.22
C ALA A 57 -8.41 -17.77 -1.02
N ASP A 58 -9.14 -16.67 -0.87
CA ASP A 58 -9.60 -15.85 -1.99
C ASP A 58 -8.68 -14.68 -2.31
N HIS A 59 -8.64 -14.34 -3.59
CA HIS A 59 -7.93 -13.19 -4.14
C HIS A 59 -8.97 -12.20 -4.68
N ALA A 60 -9.24 -11.17 -3.89
CA ALA A 60 -10.29 -10.19 -4.15
C ALA A 60 -9.83 -9.09 -5.11
N ALA A 61 -10.69 -8.73 -6.08
CA ALA A 61 -10.54 -7.54 -6.90
C ALA A 61 -11.65 -6.53 -6.59
N VAL A 62 -11.27 -5.31 -6.24
CA VAL A 62 -12.15 -4.17 -6.01
C VAL A 62 -11.86 -3.13 -7.08
N GLU A 63 -12.48 -3.31 -8.25
CA GLU A 63 -12.18 -2.56 -9.48
C GLU A 63 -13.47 -1.94 -10.09
N GLY A 64 -14.35 -1.44 -9.22
CA GLY A 64 -15.59 -0.78 -9.62
C GLY A 64 -15.38 0.58 -10.31
N PRO A 65 -16.45 1.21 -10.83
CA PRO A 65 -16.38 2.53 -11.47
C PRO A 65 -15.97 3.63 -10.49
N ASP A 66 -15.74 4.84 -11.01
CA ASP A 66 -15.35 6.01 -10.23
C ASP A 66 -16.35 6.28 -9.09
N GLY A 67 -15.83 6.57 -7.90
CA GLY A 67 -16.63 6.80 -6.70
C GLY A 67 -16.98 5.54 -5.91
N THR A 68 -16.58 4.35 -6.36
CA THR A 68 -16.76 3.10 -5.60
C THR A 68 -16.08 3.22 -4.23
N THR A 69 -16.85 3.02 -3.15
CA THR A 69 -16.33 2.99 -1.78
C THR A 69 -16.71 1.68 -1.12
N VAL A 70 -15.70 0.95 -0.64
CA VAL A 70 -15.87 -0.33 0.06
C VAL A 70 -15.40 -0.19 1.51
N ALA A 71 -16.23 -0.65 2.44
CA ALA A 71 -15.98 -0.54 3.88
C ALA A 71 -15.80 -1.90 4.53
N ILE A 72 -14.67 -2.07 5.23
CA ILE A 72 -14.37 -3.17 6.14
C ILE A 72 -14.58 -2.66 7.56
N SER A 73 -15.68 -3.08 8.20
CA SER A 73 -16.06 -2.69 9.57
C SER A 73 -15.85 -3.79 10.60
N ALA A 74 -15.42 -4.98 10.18
CA ALA A 74 -15.15 -6.13 11.04
C ALA A 74 -13.84 -6.83 10.62
N PRO A 75 -13.24 -7.66 11.49
CA PRO A 75 -12.10 -8.50 11.12
C PRO A 75 -12.36 -9.40 9.91
N VAL A 76 -11.52 -9.29 8.89
CA VAL A 76 -11.53 -10.16 7.70
C VAL A 76 -10.13 -10.68 7.40
N SER A 77 -10.04 -11.80 6.69
CA SER A 77 -8.77 -12.37 6.23
C SER A 77 -8.95 -12.91 4.83
N VAL A 78 -8.02 -12.55 3.94
CA VAL A 78 -8.04 -12.89 2.52
C VAL A 78 -6.64 -13.25 2.04
N GLY A 79 -6.56 -13.97 0.93
CA GLY A 79 -5.29 -14.27 0.27
C GLY A 79 -4.67 -12.96 -0.23
N SER A 80 -5.36 -12.23 -1.09
CA SER A 80 -4.91 -10.90 -1.52
C SER A 80 -6.04 -9.94 -1.88
N VAL A 81 -5.72 -8.64 -1.94
CA VAL A 81 -6.65 -7.61 -2.41
C VAL A 81 -6.00 -6.74 -3.48
N ARG A 82 -6.70 -6.52 -4.59
CA ARG A 82 -6.41 -5.47 -5.57
C ARG A 82 -7.46 -4.38 -5.47
N VAL A 83 -7.04 -3.12 -5.41
CA VAL A 83 -7.95 -1.97 -5.32
C VAL A 83 -7.64 -0.98 -6.43
N GLY A 84 -8.62 -0.72 -7.27
CA GLY A 84 -8.56 0.26 -8.35
C GLY A 84 -7.62 -0.14 -9.49
N THR A 85 -7.97 0.32 -10.69
CA THR A 85 -7.14 0.22 -11.89
C THR A 85 -6.89 1.61 -12.46
N ALA A 86 -5.94 1.75 -13.38
CA ALA A 86 -5.63 3.03 -13.99
C ALA A 86 -6.81 3.65 -14.78
N SER A 87 -7.79 2.83 -15.18
CA SER A 87 -8.86 3.21 -16.10
C SER A 87 -10.21 3.45 -15.42
N ALA A 88 -10.36 3.12 -14.14
CA ALA A 88 -11.66 3.01 -13.47
C ALA A 88 -12.07 4.25 -12.65
N GLY A 89 -11.27 5.32 -12.60
CA GLY A 89 -11.48 6.41 -11.64
C GLY A 89 -11.06 6.00 -10.22
N THR A 90 -11.44 6.79 -9.21
CA THR A 90 -11.04 6.57 -7.82
C THR A 90 -11.91 5.51 -7.15
N VAL A 91 -11.29 4.41 -6.70
CA VAL A 91 -11.89 3.36 -5.89
C VAL A 91 -11.29 3.39 -4.49
N VAL A 92 -12.14 3.54 -3.47
CA VAL A 92 -11.72 3.63 -2.07
C VAL A 92 -11.99 2.33 -1.35
N LEU A 93 -10.95 1.74 -0.75
CA LEU A 93 -11.08 0.72 0.29
C LEU A 93 -10.84 1.38 1.65
N SER A 94 -11.82 1.30 2.53
CA SER A 94 -11.76 1.84 3.89
C SER A 94 -11.74 0.73 4.93
N ILE A 95 -10.82 0.81 5.88
CA ILE A 95 -10.72 -0.10 7.02
C ILE A 95 -11.03 0.70 8.26
N ALA A 96 -12.21 0.46 8.84
CA ALA A 96 -12.74 1.21 9.96
C ALA A 96 -11.92 1.01 11.25
N PRO A 97 -11.99 1.94 12.22
CA PRO A 97 -11.41 1.74 13.54
C PRO A 97 -11.88 0.42 14.18
N GLY A 98 -10.95 -0.31 14.79
CA GLY A 98 -11.24 -1.61 15.41
C GLY A 98 -11.35 -2.79 14.43
N ALA A 99 -11.49 -2.56 13.12
CA ALA A 99 -11.44 -3.61 12.12
C ALA A 99 -10.00 -4.04 11.81
N ARG A 100 -9.85 -5.22 11.18
CA ARG A 100 -8.57 -5.69 10.63
C ARG A 100 -8.75 -6.31 9.26
N LEU A 101 -7.78 -6.08 8.37
CA LEU A 101 -7.60 -6.84 7.14
C LEU A 101 -6.31 -7.68 7.26
N GLY A 102 -6.48 -9.00 7.28
CA GLY A 102 -5.38 -9.96 7.20
C GLY A 102 -5.11 -10.36 5.76
N LEU A 103 -3.84 -10.29 5.34
CA LEU A 103 -3.38 -10.58 3.99
C LEU A 103 -2.45 -11.79 3.99
N GLY A 104 -2.81 -12.85 3.26
CA GLY A 104 -1.96 -14.03 3.11
C GLY A 104 -0.77 -13.80 2.18
N THR A 105 -1.03 -13.26 0.99
CA THR A 105 -0.06 -13.00 -0.08
C THR A 105 0.21 -11.51 -0.27
N GLY A 106 -0.73 -10.66 0.14
CA GLY A 106 -0.54 -9.21 0.23
C GLY A 106 -1.60 -8.41 -0.51
N ALA A 107 -1.36 -7.12 -0.72
CA ALA A 107 -2.31 -6.24 -1.37
C ALA A 107 -1.65 -5.28 -2.34
N ARG A 108 -2.41 -4.83 -3.34
CA ARG A 108 -2.01 -3.78 -4.27
C ARG A 108 -3.08 -2.71 -4.35
N ILE A 109 -2.70 -1.49 -4.00
CA ILE A 109 -3.50 -0.28 -4.24
C ILE A 109 -3.00 0.29 -5.56
N GLY A 110 -3.74 0.00 -6.65
CA GLY A 110 -3.42 0.47 -7.99
C GLY A 110 -3.53 2.00 -8.11
N SER A 111 -3.17 2.56 -9.26
CA SER A 111 -3.14 4.02 -9.46
C SER A 111 -4.50 4.72 -9.32
N GLY A 112 -5.61 4.03 -9.65
CA GLY A 112 -6.97 4.48 -9.33
C GLY A 112 -7.46 4.07 -7.94
N GLY A 113 -6.63 3.36 -7.16
CA GLY A 113 -6.96 2.89 -5.83
C GLY A 113 -6.61 3.90 -4.74
N ARG A 114 -7.46 3.95 -3.72
CA ARG A 114 -7.19 4.65 -2.46
C ARG A 114 -7.46 3.72 -1.28
N LEU A 115 -6.52 3.65 -0.34
CA LEU A 115 -6.69 2.95 0.93
C LEU A 115 -6.83 3.95 2.07
N ASP A 116 -7.97 3.94 2.75
CA ASP A 116 -8.21 4.72 3.97
C ASP A 116 -8.13 3.78 5.19
N LEU A 117 -7.01 3.86 5.91
CA LEU A 117 -6.68 2.98 7.02
C LEU A 117 -6.86 3.67 8.37
N ALA A 118 -7.92 3.29 9.09
CA ALA A 118 -8.14 3.63 10.50
C ALA A 118 -8.12 2.40 11.42
N GLY A 119 -8.31 1.20 10.87
CA GLY A 119 -8.11 -0.08 11.52
C GLY A 119 -6.71 -0.67 11.30
N SER A 120 -6.58 -1.99 11.35
CA SER A 120 -5.27 -2.65 11.24
C SER A 120 -5.07 -3.42 9.93
N LEU A 121 -3.85 -3.35 9.39
CA LEU A 121 -3.35 -4.27 8.36
C LEU A 121 -2.45 -5.31 9.02
N SER A 122 -2.50 -6.54 8.55
CA SER A 122 -1.64 -7.62 9.06
C SER A 122 -1.33 -8.64 7.98
N GLY A 123 -0.23 -9.37 8.15
CA GLY A 123 0.22 -10.38 7.20
C GLY A 123 1.20 -9.79 6.18
N ALA A 124 1.07 -10.20 4.92
CA ALA A 124 1.97 -9.84 3.84
C ALA A 124 1.90 -8.36 3.43
N ASP A 125 2.89 -7.94 2.65
CA ASP A 125 3.12 -6.53 2.31
C ASP A 125 2.02 -5.95 1.39
N THR A 126 1.84 -4.63 1.51
CA THR A 126 0.94 -3.83 0.68
C THR A 126 1.75 -2.92 -0.24
N ALA A 127 1.62 -3.09 -1.55
CA ALA A 127 2.13 -2.18 -2.56
C ALA A 127 1.12 -1.04 -2.83
N VAL A 128 1.60 0.20 -2.92
CA VAL A 128 0.78 1.40 -3.12
C VAL A 128 1.30 2.19 -4.32
N ASP A 129 0.66 1.97 -5.47
CA ASP A 129 0.83 2.77 -6.69
C ASP A 129 -0.13 3.99 -6.72
N GLY A 130 -1.25 3.89 -6.00
CA GLY A 130 -2.25 4.95 -5.84
C GLY A 130 -2.05 5.75 -4.57
N ARG A 131 -3.10 5.87 -3.75
CA ARG A 131 -3.06 6.69 -2.52
C ARG A 131 -3.33 5.87 -1.27
N MET A 132 -2.60 6.16 -0.20
CA MET A 132 -2.89 5.65 1.14
C MET A 132 -3.05 6.80 2.14
N VAL A 133 -4.11 6.76 2.94
CA VAL A 133 -4.31 7.59 4.12
C VAL A 133 -4.28 6.71 5.35
N TRP A 134 -3.31 6.91 6.22
CA TRP A 134 -3.23 6.20 7.49
C TRP A 134 -3.56 7.15 8.64
N SER A 135 -4.78 7.05 9.16
CA SER A 135 -5.30 7.93 10.22
C SER A 135 -5.23 7.30 11.60
N ALA A 136 -5.32 5.97 11.71
CA ALA A 136 -5.28 5.24 12.98
C ALA A 136 -4.95 3.74 12.77
N GLY A 137 -4.89 2.99 13.88
CA GLY A 137 -4.68 1.54 13.88
C GLY A 137 -3.22 1.12 13.69
N ARG A 138 -2.98 -0.12 13.25
CA ARG A 138 -1.64 -0.73 13.22
C ARG A 138 -1.36 -1.42 11.89
N ILE A 139 -0.10 -1.41 11.46
CA ILE A 139 0.36 -2.14 10.29
C ILE A 139 1.35 -3.20 10.80
N PHE A 140 0.98 -4.47 10.69
CA PHE A 140 1.79 -5.63 11.10
C PHE A 140 2.47 -6.32 9.89
N GLY A 141 2.73 -5.57 8.83
CA GLY A 141 3.40 -5.98 7.58
C GLY A 141 4.11 -4.77 6.93
N GLY A 142 4.73 -4.97 5.77
CA GLY A 142 5.34 -3.88 5.01
C GLY A 142 4.33 -3.07 4.22
N VAL A 143 4.62 -1.78 4.05
CA VAL A 143 3.98 -0.94 3.04
C VAL A 143 5.06 -0.41 2.12
N VAL A 144 4.92 -0.67 0.82
CA VAL A 144 5.83 -0.20 -0.22
C VAL A 144 5.08 0.80 -1.09
N VAL A 145 5.48 2.06 -1.05
CA VAL A 145 4.90 3.12 -1.90
C VAL A 145 5.79 3.30 -3.11
N THR A 146 5.23 3.06 -4.30
CA THR A 146 5.91 3.14 -5.59
C THR A 146 5.45 4.41 -6.31
N PRO A 147 6.37 5.26 -6.83
CA PRO A 147 5.96 6.43 -7.61
C PRO A 147 5.04 6.04 -8.78
N PRO A 148 3.95 6.79 -9.05
CA PRO A 148 3.61 8.10 -8.48
C PRO A 148 2.81 8.04 -7.17
N GLY A 149 2.64 6.86 -6.58
CA GLY A 149 1.83 6.64 -5.40
C GLY A 149 2.25 7.49 -4.20
N THR A 150 1.30 7.77 -3.32
CA THR A 150 1.49 8.64 -2.15
C THR A 150 0.91 8.02 -0.89
N SER A 151 1.55 8.28 0.25
CA SER A 151 1.05 7.93 1.57
C SER A 151 1.03 9.14 2.48
N THR A 152 -0.08 9.41 3.15
CA THR A 152 -0.21 10.44 4.20
C THR A 152 -0.58 9.80 5.53
N SER A 153 0.19 10.08 6.58
CA SER A 153 -0.12 9.64 7.94
C SER A 153 -0.64 10.80 8.79
N SER A 154 -1.80 10.62 9.40
CA SER A 154 -2.36 11.51 10.45
C SER A 154 -2.46 10.82 11.81
N ALA A 155 -2.01 9.57 11.92
CA ALA A 155 -1.91 8.84 13.18
C ALA A 155 -0.95 9.54 14.15
N ARG A 156 -1.29 9.56 15.45
CA ARG A 156 -0.49 10.25 16.47
C ARG A 156 0.89 9.58 16.62
N THR A 157 1.95 10.39 16.58
CA THR A 157 3.37 10.03 16.65
C THR A 157 3.69 9.09 17.80
N GLY A 158 4.16 7.87 17.47
CA GLY A 158 4.86 7.03 18.42
C GLY A 158 4.53 5.55 18.29
N MET A 159 5.07 4.87 17.26
CA MET A 159 5.59 3.49 17.36
C MET A 159 6.18 3.04 16.01
N PRO A 160 7.14 2.07 16.02
CA PRO A 160 8.16 1.96 14.99
C PRO A 160 7.60 1.34 13.71
N CYS A 161 7.45 2.15 12.67
CA CYS A 161 7.48 1.61 11.32
C CYS A 161 8.90 1.08 11.09
N ARG A 162 9.09 -0.25 11.03
CA ARG A 162 10.41 -0.87 10.89
C ARG A 162 10.99 -0.47 9.52
N ARG A 163 12.07 0.30 9.58
CA ARG A 163 12.89 0.71 8.44
C ARG A 163 13.44 -0.54 7.73
N THR A 164 13.00 -0.81 6.51
CA THR A 164 13.81 -1.60 5.58
C THR A 164 14.97 -0.69 5.16
N THR A 165 16.11 -0.84 5.83
CA THR A 165 17.29 -0.02 5.54
C THR A 165 17.95 -0.57 4.27
N VAL A 166 17.51 -0.10 3.12
CA VAL A 166 18.33 -0.17 1.91
C VAL A 166 19.35 0.98 2.00
N PRO A 167 20.64 0.79 1.65
CA PRO A 167 21.63 1.87 1.68
C PRO A 167 21.17 3.06 0.82
N ILE A 168 21.08 4.23 1.45
CA ILE A 168 20.55 5.46 0.86
C ILE A 168 21.72 6.20 0.17
N PRO A 169 21.70 6.44 -1.16
CA PRO A 169 22.70 7.27 -1.83
C PRO A 169 22.53 8.76 -1.46
N PRO A 170 23.60 9.57 -1.50
CA PRO A 170 23.52 11.00 -1.19
C PRO A 170 22.54 11.71 -2.14
N GLY A 171 21.54 12.40 -1.60
CA GLY A 171 20.59 13.23 -2.36
C GLY A 171 19.17 12.69 -2.51
N SER A 172 18.85 11.52 -1.94
CA SER A 172 17.47 11.03 -1.88
C SER A 172 16.67 11.71 -0.77
N LYS A 173 15.49 12.25 -1.10
CA LYS A 173 14.54 12.77 -0.11
C LYS A 173 13.74 11.62 0.48
N THR A 174 14.24 11.05 1.58
CA THR A 174 13.35 10.36 2.52
C THR A 174 12.36 11.38 3.07
N THR A 175 11.05 11.12 2.95
CA THR A 175 10.09 11.71 3.87
C THR A 175 10.30 11.04 5.23
N ALA A 176 11.33 11.49 5.93
CA ALA A 176 11.59 11.11 7.30
C ALA A 176 10.53 11.77 8.17
N TRP A 177 9.72 10.98 8.86
CA TRP A 177 8.85 11.54 9.89
C TRP A 177 9.65 11.72 11.17
N SER A 178 10.04 12.96 11.46
CA SER A 178 10.72 13.35 12.69
C SER A 178 9.70 13.51 13.83
N GLY A 179 9.28 12.38 14.39
CA GLY A 179 8.24 12.33 15.42
C GLY A 179 8.66 11.59 16.69
N GLY A 180 9.89 11.78 17.17
CA GLY A 180 10.36 11.18 18.42
C GLY A 180 10.86 12.23 19.41
N ARG A 181 10.01 12.64 20.37
CA ARG A 181 10.53 13.23 21.61
C ARG A 181 11.15 12.10 22.43
N ARG A 182 12.45 12.15 22.67
CA ARG A 182 13.08 11.35 23.74
C ARG A 182 12.54 11.89 25.06
N GLY A 183 11.61 11.17 25.68
CA GLY A 183 11.34 11.35 27.11
C GLY A 183 12.56 10.85 27.86
N LYS A 184 13.26 11.77 28.53
CA LYS A 184 14.17 11.42 29.62
C LYS A 184 13.30 11.11 30.84
N SER A 185 13.50 9.95 31.45
CA SER A 185 13.42 9.82 32.91
C SER A 185 14.80 9.40 33.37
#